data_AF-A0A945W7N6-F1
#
_entry.id   AF-A0A945W7N6-F1
#
_cell.length_a   1.000
_cell.length_b   1.000
_cell.length_c   1.000
_cell.angle_alpha   90.00
_cell.angle_beta   90.00
_cell.angle_gamma   90.00
#
_symmetry.space_group_name_H-M   'P 1'
#
loop_
_entity.id
_entity.type
_entity.pdbx_description
1 polymer ?
#
loop_
_entity_poly.entity_id
_entity_poly.type
_entity_poly.pdbx_seq_one_letter_code
_entity_poly.pdbx_strand_id
1 'polypeptide(L)'
;MVINTNTTAMASQRSLASSTTNLAKSLARLSSGSKITSPEDDAAGLAQSIKFEAQMNRNSAVRSNLGNAVSFTQTQDGFLQKVQSSLDRMSELSVLSQ
;
A
#
# COMPACT_ATOMS: atom_id res chain seq x y z
N MET A 1 -48.78 -32.83 -22.87
CA MET A 1 -47.45 -32.83 -23.52
C MET A 1 -47.35 -31.52 -24.30
N VAL A 2 -46.54 -30.58 -23.85
CA VAL A 2 -46.42 -29.25 -24.50
C VAL A 2 -45.38 -29.37 -25.61
N ILE A 3 -45.83 -29.37 -26.87
CA ILE A 3 -44.97 -29.54 -28.05
C ILE A 3 -44.22 -28.23 -28.42
N ASN A 4 -44.76 -27.07 -28.03
CA ASN A 4 -44.22 -25.76 -28.42
C ASN A 4 -43.19 -25.15 -27.44
N THR A 5 -43.02 -25.68 -26.23
CA THR A 5 -42.08 -25.14 -25.25
C THR A 5 -41.38 -26.27 -24.54
N ASN A 6 -40.08 -26.41 -24.83
CA ASN A 6 -39.24 -27.40 -24.20
C ASN A 6 -38.65 -26.83 -22.90
N THR A 7 -39.33 -27.09 -21.79
CA THR A 7 -38.94 -26.58 -20.46
C THR A 7 -37.59 -27.13 -19.98
N THR A 8 -37.20 -28.34 -20.38
CA THR A 8 -35.88 -28.90 -20.03
C THR A 8 -34.77 -28.21 -20.82
N ALA A 9 -34.98 -27.94 -22.11
CA ALA A 9 -34.04 -27.14 -22.91
C ALA A 9 -33.90 -25.70 -22.38
N MET A 10 -35.01 -25.06 -21.98
CA MET A 10 -34.97 -23.73 -21.35
C MET A 10 -34.25 -23.73 -20.00
N ALA A 11 -34.44 -24.77 -19.18
CA ALA A 11 -33.71 -24.92 -17.92
C ALA A 11 -32.20 -25.09 -18.17
N SER A 12 -31.82 -25.96 -19.12
CA SER A 12 -30.42 -26.13 -19.52
C SER A 12 -29.81 -24.84 -20.07
N GLN A 13 -30.54 -24.06 -20.87
CA GLN A 13 -30.09 -22.77 -21.39
C GLN A 13 -29.85 -21.75 -20.26
N ARG A 14 -30.71 -21.70 -19.23
CA ARG A 14 -30.50 -20.84 -18.05
C ARG A 14 -29.27 -21.27 -17.25
N SER A 15 -29.08 -22.57 -17.04
CA SER A 15 -27.90 -23.11 -16.35
C SER A 15 -26.60 -22.82 -17.13
N LEU A 16 -26.64 -22.91 -18.46
CA LEU A 16 -25.52 -22.55 -19.32
C LEU A 16 -25.20 -21.05 -19.20
N ALA A 17 -26.21 -20.18 -19.31
CA ALA A 17 -26.03 -18.74 -19.16
C ALA A 17 -25.40 -18.39 -17.80
N SER A 18 -25.88 -18.99 -16.71
CA SER A 18 -25.29 -18.80 -15.38
C SER A 18 -23.84 -19.27 -15.32
N SER A 19 -23.52 -20.41 -15.93
CA SER A 19 -22.16 -20.95 -15.99
C SER A 19 -21.22 -20.03 -16.78
N THR A 20 -21.67 -19.50 -17.92
CA THR A 20 -20.91 -18.54 -18.74
C THR A 20 -20.61 -17.26 -17.96
N THR A 21 -21.57 -16.71 -17.22
CA THR A 21 -21.35 -15.53 -16.38
C THR A 21 -20.33 -15.80 -15.27
N ASN A 22 -20.42 -16.96 -14.60
CA ASN A 22 -19.46 -17.34 -13.55
C ASN A 22 -18.04 -17.56 -14.10
N LEU A 23 -17.93 -18.13 -15.31
CA LEU A 23 -16.66 -18.28 -16.00
C LEU A 23 -16.04 -16.92 -16.33
N ALA A 24 -16.83 -15.98 -16.87
CA ALA A 24 -16.37 -14.63 -17.16
C ALA A 24 -15.86 -13.90 -15.91
N LYS A 25 -16.57 -14.02 -14.77
CA LYS A 25 -16.11 -13.48 -13.47
C LYS A 25 -14.79 -14.12 -13.02
N SER A 26 -14.66 -15.43 -13.17
CA SER A 26 -13.45 -16.16 -12.78
C SER A 26 -12.24 -15.76 -13.64
N LEU A 27 -12.45 -15.58 -14.94
CA LEU A 27 -11.43 -15.06 -15.86
C LEU A 27 -11.02 -13.62 -15.52
N ALA A 28 -11.96 -12.75 -15.15
CA ALA A 28 -11.64 -11.39 -14.73
C ALA A 28 -10.80 -11.35 -13.43
N ARG A 29 -11.11 -12.21 -12.46
CA ARG A 29 -10.31 -12.37 -11.23
C ARG A 29 -8.92 -12.92 -11.53
N LEU A 30 -8.82 -13.92 -12.41
CA LEU A 30 -7.54 -14.47 -12.83
C LEU A 30 -6.69 -13.43 -13.57
N SER A 31 -7.28 -12.70 -14.52
CA SER A 31 -6.58 -11.70 -15.32
C SER A 31 -6.11 -10.49 -14.51
N SER A 32 -6.85 -10.10 -13.47
CA SER A 32 -6.47 -9.00 -12.58
C SER A 32 -5.53 -9.43 -11.46
N GLY A 33 -5.48 -10.73 -11.15
CA GLY A 33 -4.81 -11.26 -9.95
C GLY A 33 -5.49 -10.85 -8.63
N SER A 34 -6.61 -10.12 -8.67
CA SER A 34 -7.36 -9.69 -7.50
C SER A 34 -8.61 -10.54 -7.32
N LYS A 35 -8.85 -10.95 -6.07
CA LYS A 35 -10.10 -11.63 -5.70
C LYS A 35 -11.32 -10.72 -5.84
N ILE A 36 -11.16 -9.42 -5.57
CA ILE A 36 -12.23 -8.42 -5.65
C ILE A 36 -11.98 -7.57 -6.89
N THR A 37 -12.76 -7.82 -7.94
CA THR A 37 -12.65 -7.12 -9.23
C THR A 37 -13.74 -6.08 -9.44
N SER A 38 -14.85 -6.20 -8.72
CA SER A 38 -15.99 -5.26 -8.79
C SER A 38 -16.39 -4.84 -7.38
N PRO A 39 -16.72 -3.54 -7.14
CA PRO A 39 -17.23 -3.06 -5.86
C PRO A 39 -18.52 -3.78 -5.42
N GLU A 40 -19.29 -4.29 -6.39
CA GLU A 40 -20.52 -5.04 -6.18
C GLU A 40 -20.29 -6.42 -5.55
N ASP A 41 -19.11 -7.04 -5.77
CA ASP A 41 -18.81 -8.38 -5.26
C ASP A 41 -18.49 -8.35 -3.75
N ASP A 42 -17.86 -7.29 -3.23
CA ASP A 42 -17.59 -7.07 -1.80
C ASP A 42 -17.17 -5.60 -1.52
N ALA A 43 -18.15 -4.74 -1.27
CA ALA A 43 -17.91 -3.32 -1.01
C ALA A 43 -17.14 -3.06 0.31
N ALA A 44 -17.36 -3.88 1.33
CA ALA A 44 -16.69 -3.73 2.63
C ALA A 44 -15.23 -4.18 2.56
N GLY A 45 -14.97 -5.32 1.92
CA GLY A 45 -13.61 -5.82 1.67
C GLY A 45 -12.80 -4.89 0.78
N LEU A 46 -13.42 -4.31 -0.25
CA LEU A 46 -12.77 -3.30 -1.09
C LEU A 46 -12.45 -2.02 -0.30
N ALA A 47 -13.41 -1.49 0.47
CA ALA A 47 -13.21 -0.28 1.26
C ALA A 47 -12.08 -0.45 2.28
N GLN A 48 -12.00 -1.62 2.94
CA GLN A 48 -10.92 -1.92 3.87
C GLN A 48 -9.57 -2.09 3.16
N SER A 49 -9.55 -2.69 1.97
CA SER A 49 -8.33 -2.83 1.16
C SER A 49 -7.76 -1.46 0.74
N ILE A 50 -8.62 -0.54 0.29
CA ILE A 50 -8.23 0.84 -0.03
C ILE A 50 -7.68 1.56 1.21
N LYS A 51 -8.30 1.36 2.38
CA LYS A 51 -7.78 1.91 3.65
C LYS A 51 -6.38 1.36 3.96
N PHE A 52 -6.14 0.07 3.77
CA PHE A 52 -4.82 -0.51 3.97
C PHE A 52 -3.80 0.02 2.96
N GLU A 53 -4.16 0.14 1.69
CA GLU A 53 -3.28 0.72 0.67
C GLU A 53 -2.90 2.17 1.01
N ALA A 54 -3.87 2.98 1.45
CA ALA A 54 -3.61 4.34 1.92
C ALA A 54 -2.66 4.37 3.14
N GLN A 55 -2.83 3.43 4.08
CA GLN A 55 -1.92 3.29 5.23
C GLN A 55 -0.52 2.85 4.81
N MET A 56 -0.39 1.93 3.85
CA MET A 56 0.90 1.50 3.32
C MET A 56 1.65 2.66 2.66
N ASN A 57 0.97 3.44 1.82
CA ASN A 57 1.55 4.63 1.19
C ASN A 57 1.98 5.66 2.23
N ARG A 58 1.15 5.90 3.26
CA ARG A 58 1.51 6.78 4.38
C ARG A 58 2.73 6.27 5.14
N ASN A 59 2.81 4.97 5.41
CA ASN A 59 3.96 4.37 6.10
C ASN A 59 5.24 4.48 5.27
N SER A 60 5.16 4.30 3.95
CA SER A 60 6.29 4.54 3.04
C SER A 60 6.84 5.97 3.16
N ALA A 61 5.95 6.97 3.15
CA ALA A 61 6.33 8.37 3.36
C ALA A 61 6.94 8.60 4.75
N VAL A 62 6.37 8.02 5.80
CA VAL A 62 6.93 8.10 7.17
C VAL A 62 8.32 7.50 7.24
N ARG A 63 8.58 6.37 6.58
CA ARG A 63 9.91 5.75 6.52
C ARG A 63 10.94 6.67 5.86
N SER A 64 10.57 7.31 4.75
CA SER A 64 11.43 8.30 4.10
C SER A 64 11.71 9.50 5.02
N ASN A 65 10.68 10.01 5.71
CA ASN A 65 10.83 11.10 6.67
C ASN A 65 11.72 10.72 7.86
N LEU A 66 11.62 9.49 8.36
CA LEU A 66 12.51 8.99 9.41
C LEU A 66 13.96 8.92 8.92
N GLY A 67 14.19 8.46 7.69
CA GLY A 67 15.52 8.51 7.07
C GLY A 67 16.09 9.92 7.02
N ASN A 68 15.28 10.90 6.59
CA ASN A 68 15.68 12.30 6.57
C ASN A 68 15.96 12.85 7.98
N ALA A 69 15.15 12.49 8.98
CA ALA A 69 15.36 12.89 10.37
C ALA A 69 16.68 12.34 10.92
N VAL A 70 17.02 11.08 10.60
CA VAL A 70 18.32 10.48 10.96
C VAL A 70 19.47 11.23 10.29
N SER A 71 19.38 11.50 8.98
CA SER A 71 20.41 12.28 8.27
C SER A 71 20.59 13.67 8.86
N PHE A 72 19.49 14.31 9.26
CA PHE A 72 19.51 15.62 9.91
C PHE A 72 20.21 15.55 11.27
N THR A 73 19.85 14.60 12.13
CA THR A 73 20.52 14.39 13.43
C THR A 73 22.00 14.07 13.25
N GLN A 74 22.38 13.21 12.29
CA GLN A 74 23.79 12.92 12.00
C GLN A 74 24.57 14.17 11.57
N THR A 75 23.94 15.04 10.76
CA THR A 75 24.55 16.31 10.37
C THR A 75 24.71 17.24 11.58
N GLN A 76 23.72 17.29 12.47
CA GLN A 76 23.81 18.04 13.72
C GLN A 76 24.94 17.52 14.62
N ASP A 77 25.05 16.21 14.80
CA ASP A 77 26.11 15.59 15.61
C ASP A 77 27.50 15.94 15.05
N GLY A 78 27.68 15.86 13.73
CA GLY A 78 28.92 16.27 13.07
C GLY A 78 29.24 17.75 13.26
N PHE A 79 28.24 18.63 13.21
CA PHE A 79 28.41 20.06 13.49
C PHE A 79 28.78 20.32 14.96
N LEU A 80 28.08 19.69 15.90
CA LEU A 80 28.35 19.84 17.34
C LEU A 80 29.75 19.35 17.71
N GLN A 81 30.26 18.29 17.09
CA GLN A 81 31.66 17.87 17.25
C GLN A 81 32.65 18.96 16.85
N LYS A 82 32.38 19.71 15.76
CA LYS A 82 33.23 20.84 15.35
C LYS A 82 33.15 22.02 16.31
N VAL A 83 31.96 22.31 16.83
CA VAL A 83 31.79 23.34 17.87
C VAL A 83 32.60 22.96 19.11
N GLN A 84 32.53 21.71 19.56
CA GLN A 84 33.28 21.24 20.71
C GLN A 84 34.80 21.38 20.51
N SER A 85 35.34 20.92 19.38
CA SER A 85 36.78 21.12 19.08
C SER A 85 37.19 22.60 19.06
N SER A 86 36.30 23.48 18.60
CA SER A 86 36.57 24.93 18.59
C SER A 86 36.60 25.50 20.01
N LEU A 87 35.68 25.07 20.87
CA LEU A 87 35.65 25.47 22.29
C LEU A 87 36.87 24.95 23.04
N ASP A 88 37.30 23.70 22.80
CA ASP A 88 38.51 23.13 23.41
C ASP A 88 39.74 23.97 23.03
N ARG A 89 39.85 24.37 21.76
CA ARG A 89 40.96 25.22 21.29
C ARG A 89 40.91 26.62 21.90
N MET A 90 39.72 27.20 22.05
CA MET A 90 39.55 28.50 22.73
C MET A 90 39.97 28.42 24.20
N SER A 91 39.62 27.32 24.89
CA SER A 91 40.02 27.08 26.28
C SER A 91 41.54 26.98 26.40
N GLU A 92 42.19 26.21 25.51
CA GLU A 92 43.65 26.09 25.46
C GLU A 92 44.34 27.45 25.23
N LEU A 93 43.83 28.26 24.29
CA LEU A 93 44.34 29.60 24.01
C LEU A 93 44.17 30.55 25.20
N SER A 94 43.05 30.46 25.92
CA SER A 94 42.81 31.28 27.13
C SER A 94 43.81 30.95 28.23
N VAL A 95 44.13 29.66 28.45
CA VAL A 95 45.13 29.24 29.44
C VAL A 95 46.53 29.69 29.03
N LEU A 96 46.87 29.61 27.74
CA LEU A 96 48.19 30.06 27.24
C LEU A 96 48.40 31.58 27.37
N SER A 97 47.32 32.36 27.39
CA SER A 97 47.38 33.83 27.50
C SER A 97 47.54 34.37 28.94
N GLN A 98 47.47 33.49 29.94
CA GLN A 98 47.58 33.79 31.37
C GLN A 98 49.00 33.55 31.88
#